data_AF-A0A2V7YEH3-F1
#
_entry.id   AF-A0A2V7YEH3-F1
#
_cell.length_a   1.000
_cell.length_b   1.000
_cell.length_c   1.000
_cell.angle_alpha   90.00
_cell.angle_beta   90.00
_cell.angle_gamma   90.00
#
_symmetry.space_group_name_H-M   'P 1'
#
loop_
_entity.id
_entity.type
_entity.pdbx_description
1 polymer ?
#
loop_
_entity_poly.entity_id
_entity_poly.type
_entity_poly.pdbx_seq_one_letter_code
_entity_poly.pdbx_strand_id
1 'polypeptide(L)'
;MKNPGQFGDPDRMSQYVNTTDDHGGVHTNNGIVNHAYYLLAEGLDGGIGRNNASAIFYRALTQHLTKDSQFIDARIAAVNSANELFGSG
;
A
#
# COMPACT_ATOMS: atom_id res chain seq x y z
N MET A 1 -2.39 -8.25 -7.27
CA MET A 1 -1.84 -7.95 -5.93
C MET A 1 -0.66 -8.84 -5.56
N LYS A 2 -0.81 -10.18 -5.56
CA LYS A 2 0.32 -11.10 -5.25
C LYS A 2 1.55 -10.92 -6.15
N ASN A 3 1.35 -10.75 -7.45
CA ASN A 3 2.43 -10.57 -8.40
C ASN A 3 2.02 -9.55 -9.49
N PRO A 4 2.15 -8.23 -9.24
CA PRO A 4 1.85 -7.21 -10.26
C PRO A 4 2.71 -7.37 -11.52
N GLY A 5 3.97 -7.79 -11.35
CA GLY A 5 4.91 -8.01 -12.44
C GLY A 5 4.45 -9.06 -13.47
N GLN A 6 3.51 -9.94 -13.13
CA GLN A 6 2.88 -10.86 -14.09
C GLN A 6 2.18 -10.12 -15.24
N PHE A 7 1.71 -8.90 -15.01
CA PHE A 7 1.00 -8.07 -15.99
C PHE A 7 1.84 -6.86 -16.45
N GLY A 8 3.12 -6.79 -16.06
CA GLY A 8 4.01 -5.68 -16.39
C GLY A 8 3.95 -4.50 -15.41
N ASP A 9 3.15 -4.58 -14.36
CA ASP A 9 3.03 -3.50 -13.37
C ASP A 9 4.17 -3.57 -12.32
N PRO A 10 4.70 -2.42 -11.87
CA PRO A 10 5.65 -2.33 -10.76
C PRO A 10 5.15 -3.00 -9.47
N ASP A 11 6.01 -3.78 -8.82
CA ASP A 11 5.72 -4.41 -7.52
C ASP A 11 6.41 -3.69 -6.33
N ARG A 12 7.35 -2.78 -6.62
CA ARG A 12 8.18 -2.07 -5.63
C ARG A 12 8.58 -0.68 -6.14
N MET A 13 8.93 0.21 -5.21
CA MET A 13 9.27 1.61 -5.52
C MET A 13 10.42 1.80 -6.50
N SER A 14 11.40 0.89 -6.52
CA SER A 14 12.53 0.99 -7.47
C SER A 14 12.10 0.76 -8.93
N GLN A 15 10.89 0.26 -9.16
CA GLN A 15 10.30 0.04 -10.48
C GLN A 15 9.26 1.12 -10.84
N TYR A 16 9.12 2.18 -10.02
CA TYR A 16 8.19 3.26 -10.29
C TYR A 16 8.35 3.80 -11.71
N VAL A 17 7.26 3.90 -12.44
CA VAL A 17 7.24 4.38 -13.81
C VAL A 17 6.87 5.87 -13.79
N ASN A 18 7.84 6.71 -14.16
CA ASN A 18 7.60 8.13 -14.39
C ASN A 18 7.12 8.34 -15.83
N THR A 19 5.84 8.67 -15.99
CA THR A 19 5.18 8.83 -17.29
C THR A 19 4.14 9.94 -17.24
N THR A 20 3.71 10.44 -18.39
CA THR A 20 2.54 11.33 -18.53
C THR A 20 1.27 10.60 -18.93
N ASP A 21 1.39 9.35 -19.40
CA ASP A 21 0.25 8.52 -19.74
C ASP A 21 -0.53 8.13 -18.48
N ASP A 22 -1.79 7.75 -18.64
CA ASP A 22 -2.60 7.23 -17.54
C ASP A 22 -2.58 8.14 -16.28
N HIS A 23 -2.71 9.45 -16.50
CA HIS A 23 -2.68 10.47 -15.44
C HIS A 23 -1.43 10.39 -14.53
N GLY A 24 -0.27 10.06 -15.09
CA GLY A 24 0.94 9.81 -14.31
C GLY A 24 1.13 8.34 -13.91
N GLY A 25 0.55 7.41 -14.67
CA GLY A 25 0.61 5.98 -14.42
C GLY A 25 -0.16 5.55 -13.17
N VAL A 26 -1.35 6.09 -12.91
CA VAL A 26 -2.10 5.76 -11.68
C VAL A 26 -2.52 4.29 -11.63
N HIS A 27 -2.83 3.66 -12.76
CA HIS A 27 -3.14 2.23 -12.85
C HIS A 27 -1.86 1.39 -12.93
N THR A 28 -0.80 1.86 -13.60
CA THR A 28 0.50 1.17 -13.62
C THR A 28 1.13 1.11 -12.22
N ASN A 29 1.29 2.25 -11.56
CA ASN A 29 1.99 2.35 -10.29
C ASN A 29 1.16 1.84 -9.09
N ASN A 30 -0.14 1.55 -9.25
CA ASN A 30 -0.96 0.99 -8.17
C ASN A 30 -0.48 -0.41 -7.73
N GLY A 31 0.25 -1.11 -8.60
CA GLY A 31 0.84 -2.43 -8.32
C GLY A 31 1.68 -2.42 -7.05
N ILE A 32 2.37 -1.30 -6.78
CA ILE A 32 3.24 -1.11 -5.61
C ILE A 32 2.42 -1.17 -4.31
N VAL A 33 1.34 -0.40 -4.21
CA VAL A 33 0.48 -0.37 -3.02
C VAL A 33 -0.30 -1.68 -2.88
N ASN A 34 -0.79 -2.22 -4.00
CA ASN A 34 -1.48 -3.50 -4.06
C ASN A 34 -0.59 -4.66 -3.57
N HIS A 35 0.68 -4.66 -3.95
CA HIS A 35 1.63 -5.66 -3.51
C HIS A 35 2.00 -5.48 -2.04
N ALA A 36 2.19 -4.25 -1.58
CA ALA A 36 2.42 -3.95 -0.17
C ALA A 36 1.27 -4.46 0.73
N TYR A 37 0.01 -4.28 0.31
CA TYR A 37 -1.14 -4.85 1.02
C TYR A 37 -1.11 -6.38 1.04
N TYR A 38 -0.82 -7.02 -0.10
CA TYR A 38 -0.71 -8.48 -0.18
C TYR A 38 0.38 -9.01 0.77
N LEU A 39 1.56 -8.40 0.75
CA LEU A 39 2.68 -8.75 1.61
C LEU A 39 2.29 -8.66 3.10
N LEU A 40 1.64 -7.55 3.50
CA LEU A 40 1.17 -7.36 4.86
C LEU A 40 0.14 -8.42 5.27
N ALA A 41 -0.84 -8.71 4.40
CA ALA A 41 -1.94 -9.60 4.72
C ALA A 41 -1.54 -11.08 4.76
N GLU A 42 -0.77 -11.54 3.78
CA GLU A 42 -0.54 -12.98 3.56
C GLU A 42 0.78 -13.33 2.84
N GLY A 43 1.52 -12.35 2.32
CA GLY A 43 2.69 -12.59 1.46
C GLY A 43 4.03 -12.64 2.18
N LEU A 44 4.15 -12.09 3.39
CA LEU A 44 5.33 -12.20 4.24
C LEU A 44 5.17 -13.31 5.28
N ASP A 45 6.30 -13.85 5.75
CA ASP A 45 6.31 -14.67 6.95
C ASP A 45 5.83 -13.82 8.14
N GLY A 46 4.81 -14.30 8.85
CA GLY A 46 4.10 -13.51 9.86
C GLY A 46 3.05 -12.52 9.31
N GLY A 47 2.56 -12.72 8.09
CA GLY A 47 1.42 -11.95 7.54
C GLY A 47 0.24 -11.89 8.51
N ILE A 48 -0.35 -10.71 8.69
CA ILE A 48 -1.27 -10.42 9.81
C ILE A 48 -2.73 -10.78 9.52
N GLY A 49 -3.00 -11.36 8.35
CA GLY A 49 -4.34 -11.69 7.87
C GLY A 49 -5.08 -10.49 7.26
N ARG A 50 -6.02 -10.80 6.35
CA ARG A 50 -6.78 -9.80 5.58
C ARG A 50 -7.61 -8.87 6.45
N ASN A 51 -8.17 -9.35 7.57
CA ASN A 51 -9.00 -8.53 8.46
C ASN A 51 -8.19 -7.38 9.06
N ASN A 52 -7.01 -7.68 9.63
CA ASN A 52 -6.16 -6.68 10.25
C ASN A 52 -5.52 -5.75 9.20
N ALA A 53 -5.06 -6.30 8.07
CA ALA A 53 -4.52 -5.50 6.97
C ALA A 53 -5.57 -4.52 6.41
N SER A 54 -6.81 -4.96 6.23
CA SER A 54 -7.92 -4.09 5.79
C SER A 54 -8.25 -3.02 6.81
N ALA A 55 -8.24 -3.33 8.12
CA ALA A 55 -8.48 -2.35 9.16
C ALA A 55 -7.42 -1.24 9.15
N ILE A 56 -6.13 -1.60 8.97
CA ILE A 56 -5.02 -0.65 8.83
C ILE A 56 -5.23 0.25 7.62
N PHE A 57 -5.46 -0.33 6.43
CA PHE A 57 -5.58 0.45 5.19
C PHE A 57 -6.83 1.33 5.18
N TYR A 58 -7.94 0.87 5.74
CA TYR A 58 -9.16 1.68 5.88
C TYR A 58 -8.95 2.87 6.81
N ARG A 59 -8.29 2.67 7.95
CA ARG A 59 -7.96 3.75 8.88
C ARG A 59 -6.96 4.74 8.27
N ALA A 60 -5.93 4.24 7.58
CA ALA A 60 -4.97 5.08 6.87
C ALA A 60 -5.70 5.98 5.86
N LEU A 61 -6.58 5.41 5.04
CA LEU A 61 -7.36 6.13 4.04
C LEU A 61 -8.28 7.19 4.64
N THR A 62 -8.97 6.87 5.74
CA THR A 62 -10.04 7.74 6.27
C THR A 62 -9.57 8.76 7.31
N GLN A 63 -8.43 8.52 7.97
CA GLN A 63 -7.96 9.37 9.08
C GLN A 63 -6.66 10.13 8.77
N HIS A 64 -5.81 9.58 7.90
CA HIS A 64 -4.41 10.04 7.78
C HIS A 64 -4.05 10.54 6.38
N LEU A 65 -4.66 9.98 5.33
CA LEU A 65 -4.42 10.41 3.96
C LEU A 65 -5.21 11.66 3.59
N THR A 66 -4.60 12.46 2.72
CA THR A 66 -5.18 13.68 2.16
C THR A 66 -5.15 13.61 0.63
N LYS A 67 -5.77 14.60 -0.03
CA LYS A 67 -5.83 14.67 -1.50
C LYS A 67 -4.47 14.68 -2.20
N ASP A 68 -3.40 15.13 -1.51
CA ASP A 68 -2.06 15.28 -2.09
C ASP A 68 -1.07 14.21 -1.59
N SER A 69 -1.55 13.22 -0.82
CA SER A 69 -0.69 12.18 -0.24
C SER A 69 0.05 11.35 -1.28
N GLN A 70 1.34 11.11 -1.02
CA GLN A 70 2.24 10.32 -1.85
C GLN A 70 2.44 8.91 -1.25
N PHE A 71 3.18 8.03 -1.94
CA PHE A 71 3.46 6.68 -1.43
C PHE A 71 4.19 6.66 -0.08
N ILE A 72 5.05 7.65 0.20
CA ILE A 72 5.68 7.78 1.52
C ILE A 72 4.67 8.10 2.61
N ASP A 73 3.67 8.94 2.32
CA ASP A 73 2.60 9.26 3.26
C ASP A 73 1.70 8.04 3.48
N ALA A 74 1.40 7.26 2.44
CA ALA A 74 0.69 5.99 2.57
C ALA A 74 1.40 5.01 3.51
N ARG A 75 2.73 4.91 3.43
CA ARG A 75 3.52 4.11 4.37
C ARG A 75 3.37 4.63 5.80
N ILE A 76 3.56 5.94 6.01
CA ILE A 76 3.49 6.56 7.34
C ILE A 76 2.08 6.37 7.94
N ALA A 77 1.03 6.64 7.15
CA ALA A 77 -0.37 6.47 7.53
C ALA A 77 -0.69 5.02 7.92
N ALA A 78 -0.19 4.03 7.16
CA ALA A 78 -0.38 2.62 7.48
C ALA A 78 0.32 2.23 8.78
N VAL A 79 1.56 2.70 9.01
CA VAL A 79 2.28 2.45 10.28
C VAL A 79 1.56 3.08 11.46
N ASN A 80 1.15 4.34 11.34
CA ASN A 80 0.38 5.03 12.39
C ASN A 80 -0.93 4.31 12.68
N SER A 81 -1.65 3.89 11.63
CA SER A 81 -2.90 3.13 11.78
C SER A 81 -2.68 1.78 12.47
N ALA A 82 -1.58 1.08 12.16
CA ALA A 82 -1.23 -0.17 12.83
C ALA A 82 -0.94 0.06 14.32
N ASN A 83 -0.18 1.11 14.66
CA ASN A 83 0.08 1.47 16.05
C ASN A 83 -1.19 1.88 16.80
N GLU A 84 -2.09 2.63 16.17
CA GLU A 84 -3.35 3.06 16.81
C GLU A 84 -4.34 1.90 17.01
N LEU A 85 -4.31 0.89 16.14
CA LEU A 85 -5.20 -0.27 16.23
C LEU A 85 -4.65 -1.38 17.12
N PHE A 86 -3.33 -1.57 17.11
CA PHE A 86 -2.68 -2.75 17.68
C PHE A 86 -1.48 -2.43 18.59
N GLY A 87 -0.98 -1.20 18.55
CA GLY A 87 0.04 -0.73 19.47
C GLY A 87 -0.55 -0.66 20.87
N SER A 88 -0.07 -1.54 21.75
CA SER A 88 -0.20 -1.33 23.19
C SER A 88 0.64 -0.08 23.51
N GLY A 89 0.05 0.91 24.17
CA GLY A 89 0.68 2.22 24.42
C GLY A 89 2.12 2.16 24.91
#